data_AF-A0A2V9CUK9-F1
#
_entry.id   AF-A0A2V9CUK9-F1
#
_cell.length_a   1.000
_cell.length_b   1.000
_cell.length_c   1.000
_cell.angle_alpha   90.00
_cell.angle_beta   90.00
_cell.angle_gamma   90.00
#
_symmetry.space_group_name_H-M   'P 1'
#
loop_
_entity.id
_entity.type
_entity.pdbx_description
1 polymer ?
#
loop_
_entity_poly.entity_id
_entity_poly.type
_entity_poly.pdbx_seq_one_letter_code
_entity_poly.pdbx_strand_id
1 'polypeptide(L)' 'ERSIVTLSEINAENELAAAYAGYGEALGRSSRVTDARDYFTRAVDIFERLGTLLEPERIRAKLAAMPAGHS' A
#
# COMPACT_ATOMS: atom_id res chain seq x y z
N GLU A 1 -5.47 -24.92 -15.71
CA GLU A 1 -6.11 -24.60 -14.42
C GLU A 1 -5.21 -23.79 -13.48
N ARG A 2 -4.00 -24.25 -13.11
CA ARG A 2 -3.08 -23.52 -12.20
C ARG A 2 -2.85 -22.04 -12.54
N SER A 3 -2.68 -21.68 -13.82
CA SER A 3 -2.45 -20.29 -14.23
C SER A 3 -3.63 -19.35 -13.91
N ILE A 4 -4.87 -19.85 -13.89
CA ILE A 4 -6.06 -19.07 -13.55
C ILE A 4 -6.07 -18.79 -12.04
N VAL A 5 -5.74 -19.79 -11.23
CA VAL A 5 -5.64 -19.64 -9.77
C VAL A 5 -4.57 -18.61 -9.42
N THR A 6 -3.36 -18.74 -9.98
CA THR A 6 -2.28 -17.78 -9.75
C THR A 6 -2.63 -16.37 -10.20
N LEU A 7 -3.30 -16.21 -11.36
CA LEU A 7 -3.73 -14.89 -11.81
C LEU A 7 -4.80 -14.29 -10.89
N SER A 8 -5.73 -15.11 -10.39
CA SER A 8 -6.75 -14.68 -9.44
C SER A 8 -6.15 -14.26 -8.10
N GLU A 9 -5.15 -14.98 -7.60
CA GLU A 9 -4.41 -14.63 -6.38
C GLU A 9 -3.67 -13.30 -6.55
N ILE A 10 -2.93 -13.14 -7.66
CA ILE A 10 -2.24 -11.88 -8.01
C ILE A 10 -3.25 -10.72 -8.08
N ASN A 11 -4.41 -10.93 -8.70
CA ASN A 11 -5.43 -9.88 -8.79
C ASN A 11 -6.01 -9.53 -7.41
N ALA A 12 -6.28 -10.54 -6.57
CA ALA A 12 -6.76 -10.30 -5.21
C ALA A 12 -5.74 -9.53 -4.36
N GLU A 13 -4.45 -9.83 -4.52
CA GLU A 13 -3.36 -9.13 -3.85
C GLU A 13 -3.19 -7.70 -4.36
N ASN A 14 -3.36 -7.48 -5.66
CA ASN A 14 -3.30 -6.13 -6.25
C ASN A 14 -4.41 -5.24 -5.70
N GLU A 15 -5.65 -5.75 -5.64
CA GLU A 15 -6.78 -5.04 -5.06
C GLU A 15 -6.60 -4.79 -3.56
N LEU A 16 -6.04 -5.75 -2.82
CA LEU A 16 -5.72 -5.58 -1.40
C LEU A 16 -4.70 -4.45 -1.18
N ALA A 17 -3.64 -4.40 -1.99
CA ALA A 17 -2.63 -3.35 -1.93
C ALA A 17 -3.22 -1.97 -2.25
N ALA A 18 -4.09 -1.88 -3.26
CA ALA A 18 -4.81 -0.66 -3.60
C ALA A 18 -5.72 -0.20 -2.45
N ALA A 19 -6.44 -1.12 -1.81
CA ALA A 19 -7.29 -0.82 -0.66
C ALA A 19 -6.47 -0.29 0.54
N TYR A 20 -5.32 -0.90 0.85
CA TYR A 20 -4.42 -0.41 1.88
C TYR A 20 -3.88 1.00 1.57
N ALA A 21 -3.47 1.26 0.32
CA ALA A 21 -3.02 2.58 -0.08
C ALA A 21 -4.13 3.64 0.07
N GLY A 22 -5.34 3.33 -0.39
CA GLY A 22 -6.50 4.22 -0.24
C GLY A 22 -6.86 4.51 1.22
N TYR A 23 -6.78 3.50 2.09
CA TYR A 23 -7.05 3.67 3.50
C TYR A 23 -5.96 4.47 4.23
N GLY A 24 -4.68 4.24 3.90
CA GLY A 24 -3.57 5.07 4.38
C GLY A 24 -3.75 6.55 4.00
N GLU A 25 -4.18 6.83 2.77
CA GLU A 25 -4.50 8.19 2.33
C GLU A 25 -5.63 8.83 3.15
N ALA A 26 -6.68 8.07 3.45
CA ALA A 26 -7.79 8.55 4.27
C ALA A 26 -7.35 8.86 5.71
N LEU A 27 -6.58 7.98 6.33
CA LEU A 27 -6.06 8.15 7.70
C LEU A 27 -5.10 9.35 7.80
N GLY A 28 -4.24 9.56 6.79
CA GLY A 28 -3.35 10.71 6.72
C GLY A 28 -4.10 12.04 6.73
N ARG A 29 -5.24 12.12 6.02
CA ARG A 29 -6.13 13.30 6.06
C ARG A 29 -6.79 13.51 7.42
N SER A 30 -7.03 12.45 8.18
CA SER A 30 -7.62 12.50 9.52
C SER A 30 -6.59 12.66 10.65
N SER A 31 -5.35 13.07 10.35
CA SER A 31 -4.23 13.22 11.30
C SER A 31 -3.83 11.94 12.05
N ARG A 32 -4.29 10.76 11.60
CA ARG A 32 -3.91 9.45 12.13
C ARG A 32 -2.64 8.96 11.45
N VAL A 33 -1.55 9.73 11.61
CA VAL A 33 -0.32 9.57 10.82
C VAL A 33 0.34 8.22 11.05
N THR A 34 0.38 7.71 12.29
CA THR A 34 0.96 6.39 12.60
C THR A 34 0.22 5.28 11.85
N ASP A 35 -1.12 5.25 11.97
CA ASP A 35 -1.94 4.25 11.28
C ASP A 35 -1.79 4.36 9.76
N ALA A 36 -1.76 5.59 9.23
CA ALA A 36 -1.56 5.82 7.80
C ALA A 36 -0.24 5.21 7.28
N ARG A 37 0.85 5.37 8.05
CA ARG A 37 2.16 4.81 7.71
C ARG A 37 2.15 3.27 7.71
N ASP A 38 1.45 2.66 8.65
CA ASP A 38 1.33 1.20 8.72
C ASP A 38 0.61 0.65 7.48
N TYR A 39 -0.50 1.27 7.08
CA TYR A 39 -1.24 0.84 5.89
C TYR A 39 -0.47 1.09 4.59
N PHE A 40 0.25 2.21 4.48
CA PHE A 40 1.11 2.44 3.32
C PHE A 40 2.27 1.45 3.24
N THR A 41 2.88 1.08 4.36
CA THR A 41 3.94 0.05 4.40
C THR A 41 3.41 -1.28 3.87
N ARG A 42 2.23 -1.72 4.33
CA ARG A 42 1.59 -2.96 3.84
C ARG A 42 1.28 -2.91 2.34
N ALA A 43 0.87 -1.75 1.82
CA ALA A 43 0.61 -1.58 0.39
C ALA A 43 1.91 -1.72 -0.43
N VAL A 44 3.00 -1.09 0.02
CA VAL A 44 4.33 -1.20 -0.62
C VAL A 44 4.79 -2.65 -0.67
N ASP A 45 4.75 -3.36 0.46
CA ASP A 45 5.22 -4.75 0.55
C ASP A 45 4.51 -5.67 -0.46
N ILE A 46 3.20 -5.51 -0.64
CA ILE A 46 2.44 -6.31 -1.60
C ILE A 46 2.76 -5.89 -3.03
N PHE A 47 2.76 -4.59 -3.33
CA PHE A 47 3.04 -4.09 -4.67
C PHE A 47 4.45 -4.46 -5.17
N GLU A 48 5.44 -4.50 -4.27
CA GLU A 48 6.79 -4.98 -4.59
C GLU A 48 6.83 -6.49 -4.84
N ARG A 49 6.13 -7.28 -4.01
CA ARG A 49 6.02 -8.73 -4.23
C ARG A 49 5.34 -9.06 -5.57
N LEU A 50 4.38 -8.25 -6.00
CA LEU A 50 3.73 -8.35 -7.30
C LEU A 50 4.59 -7.83 -8.47
N GLY A 51 5.73 -7.18 -8.19
CA GLY A 51 6.61 -6.61 -9.22
C GLY A 51 6.06 -5.34 -9.89
N THR A 52 5.12 -4.65 -9.26
CA THR A 52 4.63 -3.36 -9.76
C THR A 52 5.67 -2.27 -9.52
N LEU A 53 6.07 -1.54 -10.58
CA LEU A 53 7.20 -0.62 -10.49
C LEU A 53 6.82 0.78 -9.99
N LEU A 54 5.63 1.27 -10.34
CA LEU A 54 5.25 2.67 -10.10
C LEU A 54 4.54 2.90 -8.76
N GLU A 55 3.68 1.97 -8.34
CA GLU A 55 2.88 2.14 -7.12
C GLU A 55 3.72 2.19 -5.83
N PRO A 56 4.72 1.31 -5.61
CA PRO A 56 5.60 1.41 -4.44
C PRO A 56 6.28 2.77 -4.33
N GLU A 57 6.82 3.30 -5.44
CA GLU A 57 7.49 4.60 -5.48
C GLU A 57 6.54 5.75 -5.16
N ARG A 58 5.33 5.73 -5.74
CA ARG A 58 4.28 6.72 -5.44
C ARG A 58 3.92 6.71 -3.95
N ILE A 59 3.79 5.52 -3.36
CA ILE A 59 3.42 5.38 -1.95
C ILE A 59 4.58 5.77 -1.03
N ARG A 60 5.83 5.44 -1.37
CA ARG A 60 7.03 5.90 -0.65
C ARG A 60 7.17 7.42 -0.64
N ALA A 61 6.87 8.08 -1.76
CA ALA A 61 6.87 9.54 -1.81
C ALA A 61 5.84 10.14 -0.82
N LYS A 62 4.67 9.50 -0.66
CA LYS A 62 3.67 9.90 0.34
C LYS A 62 4.17 9.65 1.76
N LEU A 63 4.76 8.49 2.04
CA LEU A 63 5.37 8.18 3.33
C LEU A 63 6.46 9.19 3.72
N ALA A 64 7.32 9.58 2.77
CA ALA A 64 8.38 10.55 2.98
C ALA A 64 7.87 11.97 3.26
N ALA A 65 6.71 12.33 2.69
CA ALA A 65 6.05 13.60 2.94
C ALA A 65 5.29 13.67 4.27
N MET A 66 5.08 12.53 4.94
CA MET A 66 4.39 12.49 6.24
C MET A 66 5.33 12.91 7.38
N PRO A 67 4.84 13.67 8.37
CA PRO A 67 5.64 13.98 9.55
C PRO A 67 6.08 12.69 10.25
N ALA A 68 7.28 12.71 10.82
CA ALA A 68 7.67 11.69 11.79
C ALA A 68 6.65 11.73 12.93
N GLY A 69 5.92 10.63 13.14
CA GLY A 69 4.97 10.55 14.24
C GLY A 69 5.73 10.80 15.53
N HIS A 70 5.45 11.92 16.19
CA HIS A 70 5.99 12.16 17.53
C HIS A 70 5.19 11.24 18.45
N SER A 71 5.91 10.30 19.06
CA SER A 71 5.36 9.37 20.06
C SER A 71 4.95 10.12 21.32
#